data_AF-A0A2T4BQH3-F1
#
_entry.id   AF-A0A2T4BQH3-F1
#
_cell.length_a   1.000
_cell.length_b   1.000
_cell.length_c   1.000
_cell.angle_alpha   90.00
_cell.angle_beta   90.00
_cell.angle_gamma   90.00
#
_symmetry.space_group_name_H-M   'P 1'
#
loop_
_entity.id
_entity.type
_entity.pdbx_description
1 polymer ?
#
loop_
_entity_poly.entity_id
_entity_poly.type
_entity_poly.pdbx_seq_one_letter_code
_entity_poly.pdbx_strand_id
1 'polypeptide(L)'
;MPSPSQLFLLADHIKLSLLEWQRAKALNPDDDSLSGDISRSFDQLRNGIASLDQESARLQQAGDQMGAQAIAESLPALHKQFDDLIAQYHSLAGTSANTTDAAAGEETDDLASSAHRAGRKPKSVRFSETPQSPTQELFGRYHDDPNASSDSLGYSDNAAGMSNQQIYEYHNQIMQEQDEHLDRLGESIGRQRELSMQIGDELESHMAILDEVDHVTSRHQSRVDRAKKALGKVAKGASENKQMAIIFILIVILVLLIAILK
;
A
#
# COMPACT_ATOMS: atom_id res chain seq x y z
N MET A 1 -6.44 10.47 9.36
CA MET A 1 -7.28 10.22 8.17
C MET A 1 -6.51 10.72 6.96
N PRO A 2 -6.46 9.96 5.85
CA PRO A 2 -5.82 10.41 4.63
C PRO A 2 -6.56 11.62 4.07
N SER A 3 -5.84 12.66 3.68
CA SER A 3 -6.44 13.84 3.06
C SER A 3 -6.75 13.57 1.57
N PRO A 4 -7.75 14.24 0.96
CA PRO A 4 -8.06 14.06 -0.45
C PRO A 4 -6.85 14.31 -1.36
N SER A 5 -6.01 15.31 -1.05
CA SER A 5 -4.77 15.59 -1.77
C SER A 5 -3.76 14.43 -1.71
N GLN A 6 -3.66 13.73 -0.58
CA GLN A 6 -2.77 12.56 -0.45
C GLN A 6 -3.25 11.40 -1.33
N LEU A 7 -4.56 11.22 -1.48
CA LEU A 7 -5.10 10.18 -2.37
C LEU A 7 -4.90 10.49 -3.84
N PHE A 8 -4.95 11.76 -4.25
CA PHE A 8 -4.58 12.16 -5.61
C PHE A 8 -3.10 11.90 -5.90
N LEU A 9 -2.20 12.19 -4.95
CA LEU A 9 -0.77 11.88 -5.11
C LEU A 9 -0.55 10.36 -5.20
N LEU A 10 -1.29 9.58 -4.41
CA LEU A 10 -1.26 8.12 -4.50
C LEU A 10 -1.74 7.64 -5.88
N ALA A 11 -2.83 8.20 -6.40
CA ALA A 11 -3.34 7.89 -7.74
C ALA A 11 -2.32 8.20 -8.84
N ASP A 12 -1.58 9.32 -8.72
CA ASP A 12 -0.52 9.66 -9.67
C ASP A 12 0.68 8.71 -9.58
N HIS A 13 1.06 8.28 -8.38
CA HIS A 13 2.08 7.26 -8.19
C HIS A 13 1.67 5.92 -8.82
N ILE A 14 0.41 5.50 -8.64
CA ILE A 14 -0.15 4.29 -9.28
C ILE A 14 -0.04 4.40 -10.80
N LYS A 15 -0.39 5.55 -11.37
CA LYS A 15 -0.27 5.81 -12.80
C LYS A 15 1.18 5.67 -13.29
N LEU A 16 2.14 6.24 -12.55
CA LEU A 16 3.56 6.14 -12.88
C LEU A 16 4.05 4.69 -12.87
N SER A 17 3.66 3.93 -11.83
CA SER A 17 4.00 2.50 -11.72
C SER A 17 3.37 1.64 -12.82
N LEU A 18 2.17 1.99 -13.29
CA LEU A 18 1.52 1.35 -14.44
C LEU A 18 2.29 1.58 -15.74
N LEU A 19 2.79 2.79 -15.97
CA LEU A 19 3.61 3.11 -17.14
C LEU A 19 4.98 2.41 -17.09
N GLU A 20 5.57 2.32 -15.90
CA GLU A 20 6.80 1.55 -15.68
C GLU A 20 6.57 0.06 -15.97
N TRP A 21 5.49 -0.51 -15.47
CA TRP A 21 5.15 -1.90 -15.73
C TRP A 21 4.83 -2.14 -17.22
N GLN A 22 4.14 -1.21 -17.89
CA GLN A 22 3.92 -1.28 -19.34
C GLN A 22 5.25 -1.31 -20.10
N ARG A 23 6.22 -0.50 -19.68
CA ARG A 23 7.56 -0.46 -20.27
C ARG A 23 8.33 -1.74 -19.98
N ALA A 24 8.33 -2.21 -18.73
CA ALA A 24 8.96 -3.45 -18.32
C ALA A 24 8.41 -4.63 -19.13
N LYS A 25 7.09 -4.70 -19.31
CA LYS A 25 6.42 -5.72 -20.11
C LYS A 25 6.76 -5.66 -21.60
N ALA A 26 7.01 -4.45 -22.13
CA ALA A 26 7.49 -4.28 -23.51
C ALA A 26 8.93 -4.77 -23.70
N LEU A 27 9.75 -4.75 -22.66
CA LEU A 27 11.13 -5.25 -22.65
C LEU A 27 11.21 -6.75 -22.32
N ASN A 28 10.41 -7.22 -21.37
CA ASN A 28 10.35 -8.60 -20.92
C ASN A 28 8.88 -8.98 -20.63
N PRO A 29 8.23 -9.79 -21.49
CA PRO A 29 6.81 -10.08 -21.38
C PRO A 29 6.42 -10.90 -20.14
N ASP A 30 7.39 -11.57 -19.50
CA ASP A 30 7.20 -12.42 -18.31
C ASP A 30 7.50 -11.71 -16.98
N ASP A 31 7.77 -10.40 -16.98
CA ASP A 31 8.07 -9.63 -15.76
C ASP A 31 6.80 -9.14 -15.04
N ASP A 32 6.37 -9.94 -14.06
CA ASP A 32 5.23 -9.64 -13.16
C ASP A 32 5.65 -9.05 -11.80
N SER A 33 6.92 -8.62 -11.65
CA SER A 33 7.43 -8.15 -10.35
C SER A 33 6.67 -6.94 -9.78
N LEU A 34 6.21 -6.03 -10.65
CA LEU A 34 5.49 -4.81 -10.27
C LEU A 34 3.98 -5.02 -10.04
N SER A 35 3.41 -6.12 -10.53
CA SER A 35 1.96 -6.39 -10.48
C SER A 35 1.43 -6.49 -9.04
N GLY A 36 2.22 -7.08 -8.14
CA GLY A 36 1.89 -7.21 -6.73
C GLY A 36 1.87 -5.88 -5.98
N ASP A 37 2.81 -4.98 -6.28
CA ASP A 37 2.91 -3.66 -5.65
C ASP A 37 1.79 -2.74 -6.15
N ILE A 38 1.51 -2.78 -7.45
CA ILE A 38 0.38 -2.08 -8.08
C ILE A 38 -0.94 -2.52 -7.42
N SER A 39 -1.17 -3.82 -7.26
CA SER A 39 -2.39 -4.34 -6.62
C SER A 39 -2.57 -3.83 -5.18
N ARG A 40 -1.51 -3.83 -4.36
CA ARG A 40 -1.56 -3.28 -2.99
C ARG A 40 -1.84 -1.79 -2.96
N SER A 41 -1.25 -1.04 -3.89
CA SER A 41 -1.49 0.41 -3.98
C SER A 41 -2.93 0.75 -4.41
N PHE A 42 -3.55 -0.09 -5.26
CA PHE A 42 -5.00 0.00 -5.55
C PHE A 42 -5.86 -0.28 -4.31
N ASP A 43 -5.54 -1.30 -3.52
CA ASP A 43 -6.25 -1.58 -2.27
C ASP A 43 -6.11 -0.41 -1.28
N GLN A 44 -4.92 0.20 -1.21
CA GLN A 44 -4.67 1.39 -0.38
C GLN A 44 -5.49 2.59 -0.85
N LEU A 45 -5.57 2.84 -2.16
CA LEU A 45 -6.38 3.91 -2.72
C LEU A 45 -7.88 3.66 -2.47
N ARG A 46 -8.35 2.42 -2.68
CA ARG A 46 -9.74 2.00 -2.43
C ARG A 46 -10.14 2.20 -0.96
N ASN A 47 -9.30 1.74 -0.03
CA ASN A 47 -9.55 1.90 1.41
C ASN A 47 -9.51 3.39 1.81
N GLY A 48 -8.63 4.17 1.19
CA GLY A 48 -8.56 5.63 1.36
C GLY A 48 -9.85 6.33 0.94
N ILE A 49 -10.39 5.99 -0.24
CA ILE A 49 -11.65 6.54 -0.75
C ILE A 49 -12.82 6.17 0.16
N ALA A 50 -12.92 4.90 0.60
CA ALA A 50 -13.96 4.46 1.54
C ALA A 50 -13.89 5.20 2.89
N SER A 51 -12.67 5.50 3.37
CA SER A 51 -12.49 6.28 4.59
C SER A 51 -12.93 7.74 4.45
N LEU A 52 -12.72 8.35 3.27
CA LEU A 52 -13.19 9.71 2.98
C LEU A 52 -14.71 9.76 2.86
N ASP A 53 -15.33 8.74 2.28
CA ASP A 53 -16.79 8.65 2.19
C ASP A 53 -17.41 8.61 3.59
N GLN A 54 -16.85 7.78 4.48
CA GLN A 54 -17.27 7.71 5.89
C GLN A 54 -17.02 9.03 6.64
N GLU A 55 -15.90 9.70 6.39
CA GLU A 55 -15.59 10.99 7.03
C GLU A 55 -16.51 12.10 6.52
N SER A 56 -16.88 12.09 5.24
CA SER A 56 -17.87 13.02 4.68
C SER A 56 -19.23 12.86 5.37
N ALA A 57 -19.69 11.61 5.54
CA ALA A 57 -20.95 11.30 6.23
C ALA A 57 -20.93 11.73 7.71
N ARG A 58 -19.78 11.55 8.36
CA ARG A 58 -19.57 11.96 9.76
C ARG A 58 -19.60 13.48 9.90
N LEU A 59 -18.89 14.22 9.05
CA LEU A 59 -18.86 15.69 9.07
C LEU A 59 -20.25 16.29 8.78
N GLN A 60 -21.02 15.64 7.89
CA GLN A 60 -22.38 16.05 7.58
C GLN A 60 -23.33 15.86 8.77
N GLN A 61 -23.16 14.80 9.56
CA GLN A 61 -23.89 14.59 10.82
C GLN A 61 -23.44 15.54 11.94
N ALA A 62 -22.16 15.93 11.95
CA ALA A 62 -21.58 16.86 12.91
C ALA A 62 -21.94 18.33 12.63
N GLY A 63 -22.58 18.62 11.49
CA GLY A 63 -23.00 19.97 11.09
C GLY A 63 -21.91 20.84 10.46
N ASP A 64 -20.73 20.28 10.19
CA ASP A 64 -19.65 20.96 9.48
C ASP A 64 -19.86 20.83 7.96
N GLN A 65 -20.70 21.70 7.43
CA GLN A 65 -21.10 21.69 6.02
C GLN A 65 -19.94 22.05 5.08
N MET A 66 -18.99 22.88 5.50
CA MET A 66 -17.88 23.32 4.64
C MET A 66 -16.85 22.20 4.43
N GLY A 67 -16.45 21.51 5.49
CA GLY A 67 -15.53 20.37 5.38
C GLY A 67 -16.14 19.20 4.59
N ALA A 68 -17.43 18.93 4.82
CA ALA A 68 -18.15 17.88 4.10
C ALA A 68 -18.28 18.17 2.59
N GLN A 69 -18.55 19.43 2.21
CA GLN A 69 -18.66 19.83 0.80
C GLN A 69 -17.33 19.73 0.05
N ALA A 70 -16.21 20.13 0.67
CA ALA A 70 -14.89 20.03 0.03
C ALA A 70 -14.48 18.57 -0.25
N ILE A 71 -14.78 17.66 0.69
CA ILE A 71 -14.54 16.23 0.49
C ILE A 71 -15.48 15.69 -0.60
N ALA A 72 -16.78 16.00 -0.52
CA ALA A 72 -17.79 15.54 -1.46
C ALA A 72 -17.53 16.01 -2.91
N GLU A 73 -16.93 17.18 -3.11
CA GLU A 73 -16.56 17.68 -4.45
C GLU A 73 -15.39 16.89 -5.06
N SER A 74 -14.42 16.47 -4.24
CA SER A 74 -13.23 15.73 -4.69
C SER A 74 -13.46 14.22 -4.91
N LEU A 75 -14.43 13.65 -4.20
CA LEU A 75 -14.75 12.22 -4.17
C LEU A 75 -15.17 11.62 -5.54
N PRO A 76 -16.04 12.26 -6.36
CA PRO A 76 -16.39 11.73 -7.68
C PRO A 76 -15.22 11.76 -8.67
N ALA A 77 -14.35 12.78 -8.59
CA ALA A 77 -13.15 12.86 -9.41
C ALA A 77 -12.16 11.72 -9.08
N LEU A 78 -12.02 11.41 -7.79
CA LEU A 78 -11.15 10.36 -7.30
C LEU A 78 -11.65 8.96 -7.67
N HIS A 79 -12.96 8.71 -7.58
CA HIS A 79 -13.58 7.46 -8.07
C HIS A 79 -13.35 7.27 -9.57
N LYS A 80 -13.57 8.32 -10.37
CA LYS A 80 -13.35 8.24 -11.82
C LYS A 80 -11.89 7.89 -12.15
N GLN A 81 -10.92 8.53 -11.48
CA GLN A 81 -9.50 8.23 -11.68
C GLN A 81 -9.15 6.79 -11.28
N PHE A 82 -9.73 6.29 -10.18
CA PHE A 82 -9.56 4.91 -9.75
C PHE A 82 -10.07 3.92 -10.79
N ASP A 83 -11.28 4.13 -11.32
CA ASP A 83 -11.88 3.28 -12.35
C ASP A 83 -11.05 3.28 -13.64
N ASP A 84 -10.58 4.46 -14.08
CA ASP A 84 -9.73 4.61 -15.26
C ASP A 84 -8.38 3.87 -15.10
N LEU A 85 -7.79 3.90 -13.91
CA LEU A 85 -6.53 3.21 -13.60
C LEU A 85 -6.71 1.70 -13.53
N ILE A 86 -7.82 1.22 -12.97
CA ILE A 86 -8.14 -0.21 -12.94
C ILE A 86 -8.34 -0.77 -14.35
N ALA A 87 -9.04 -0.03 -15.22
CA ALA A 87 -9.24 -0.44 -16.60
C ALA A 87 -7.90 -0.61 -17.35
N GLN A 88 -6.95 0.32 -17.12
CA GLN A 88 -5.59 0.25 -17.68
C GLN A 88 -4.81 -0.95 -17.14
N TYR A 89 -4.91 -1.21 -15.84
CA TYR A 89 -4.28 -2.37 -15.21
C TYR A 89 -4.80 -3.69 -15.77
N HIS A 90 -6.13 -3.87 -15.85
CA HIS A 90 -6.71 -5.10 -16.41
C HIS A 90 -6.41 -5.29 -17.90
N SER A 91 -6.38 -4.21 -18.69
CA SER A 91 -5.99 -4.28 -20.10
C SER A 91 -4.55 -4.79 -20.25
N LEU A 92 -3.65 -4.33 -19.40
CA LEU A 92 -2.24 -4.69 -19.46
C LEU A 92 -1.98 -6.08 -18.85
N ALA A 93 -2.70 -6.46 -17.80
CA ALA A 93 -2.66 -7.81 -17.21
C ALA A 93 -3.23 -8.86 -18.18
N GLY A 94 -4.36 -8.56 -18.81
CA GLY A 94 -4.98 -9.43 -19.82
C GLY A 94 -4.12 -9.66 -21.06
N THR A 95 -3.17 -8.77 -21.37
CA THR A 95 -2.25 -8.95 -22.49
C THR A 95 -1.22 -10.08 -22.26
N SER A 96 -0.95 -10.51 -21.01
CA SER A 96 -0.12 -11.73 -20.75
C SER A 96 -0.88 -13.03 -21.01
N ALA A 97 -2.22 -13.01 -21.01
CA ALA A 97 -3.02 -14.23 -21.08
C ALA A 97 -3.34 -14.71 -22.50
N ASN A 98 -2.97 -13.94 -23.55
CA ASN A 98 -3.38 -14.20 -24.93
C ASN A 98 -2.31 -14.82 -25.84
N THR A 99 -1.18 -15.31 -25.31
CA THR A 99 -0.14 -15.99 -26.12
C THR A 99 -0.04 -17.50 -25.91
N THR A 100 -1.00 -18.14 -25.23
CA THR A 100 -1.12 -19.60 -25.23
C THR A 100 -2.55 -20.03 -25.56
N ASP A 101 -2.65 -20.73 -26.69
CA ASP A 101 -3.70 -21.67 -27.08
C ASP A 101 -5.04 -21.15 -27.59
N ALA A 102 -5.03 -20.82 -28.89
CA ALA A 102 -6.15 -21.15 -29.76
C ALA A 102 -5.93 -22.55 -30.37
N ALA A 103 -6.58 -23.59 -29.82
CA ALA A 103 -7.19 -24.72 -30.56
C ALA A 103 -7.66 -25.86 -29.63
N ALA A 104 -8.93 -26.26 -29.80
CA ALA A 104 -9.59 -27.48 -29.32
C ALA A 104 -9.73 -27.61 -27.79
N GLY A 105 -10.86 -27.93 -27.18
CA GLY A 105 -11.95 -28.78 -27.64
C GLY A 105 -12.26 -29.74 -26.48
N GLU A 106 -13.52 -29.73 -26.06
CA GLU A 106 -14.22 -30.80 -25.33
C GLU A 106 -13.99 -31.00 -23.82
N GLU A 107 -15.11 -31.40 -23.22
CA GLU A 107 -15.46 -31.51 -21.81
C GLU A 107 -14.86 -32.74 -21.12
N THR A 108 -14.85 -32.70 -19.78
CA THR A 108 -15.09 -33.76 -18.75
C THR A 108 -14.18 -33.47 -17.55
N ASP A 109 -14.75 -33.06 -16.41
CA ASP A 109 -15.25 -33.90 -15.31
C ASP A 109 -14.13 -34.62 -14.53
N ASP A 110 -14.37 -34.80 -13.23
CA ASP A 110 -13.57 -35.55 -12.25
C ASP A 110 -12.51 -34.80 -11.41
N LEU A 111 -13.05 -34.20 -10.34
CA LEU A 111 -12.85 -34.64 -8.95
C LEU A 111 -11.42 -34.94 -8.46
N ALA A 112 -10.86 -33.91 -7.81
CA ALA A 112 -10.14 -33.95 -6.55
C ALA A 112 -9.54 -35.31 -6.09
N SER A 113 -8.22 -35.43 -6.22
CA SER A 113 -7.43 -36.30 -5.34
C SER A 113 -6.11 -35.64 -4.92
N SER A 114 -6.07 -35.33 -3.63
CA SER A 114 -4.99 -35.58 -2.68
C SER A 114 -3.55 -35.09 -2.95
N ALA A 115 -3.06 -34.44 -1.89
CA ALA A 115 -1.73 -34.56 -1.32
C ALA A 115 -0.62 -33.59 -1.77
N HIS A 116 -0.39 -32.64 -0.87
CA HIS A 116 0.92 -32.24 -0.33
C HIS A 116 2.03 -31.89 -1.31
N ARG A 117 2.35 -30.58 -1.39
CA ARG A 117 3.75 -30.18 -1.29
C ARG A 117 3.93 -28.82 -0.65
N ALA A 118 4.57 -28.83 0.51
CA ALA A 118 5.13 -27.65 1.15
C ALA A 118 6.17 -26.99 0.24
N GLY A 119 6.07 -25.67 0.10
CA GLY A 119 7.05 -24.81 -0.58
C GLY A 119 7.09 -23.46 0.14
N ARG A 120 8.09 -23.31 1.00
CA ARG A 120 8.35 -22.12 1.83
C ARG A 120 8.49 -20.86 0.95
N LYS A 121 7.79 -19.78 1.30
CA LYS A 121 8.04 -18.44 0.72
C LYS A 121 9.09 -17.71 1.57
N PRO A 122 10.17 -17.16 0.99
CA PRO A 122 11.02 -16.22 1.73
C PRO A 122 10.28 -14.88 1.85
N LYS A 123 10.31 -14.30 3.06
CA LYS A 123 9.83 -12.95 3.33
C LYS A 123 10.93 -11.98 2.87
N SER A 124 10.75 -11.31 1.74
CA SER A 124 11.61 -10.18 1.35
C SER A 124 11.10 -8.92 2.05
N VAL A 125 11.97 -8.33 2.85
CA VAL A 125 11.78 -7.02 3.48
C VAL A 125 12.49 -6.02 2.57
N ARG A 126 11.76 -5.05 2.01
CA ARG A 126 12.32 -4.02 1.14
C ARG A 126 12.44 -2.72 1.92
N PHE A 127 13.67 -2.28 2.15
CA PHE A 127 13.99 -0.94 2.63
C PHE A 127 13.73 0.07 1.53
N SER A 128 12.80 0.99 1.76
CA SER A 128 12.70 2.23 1.00
C SER A 128 13.66 3.25 1.62
N GLU A 129 14.92 3.22 1.21
CA GLU A 129 15.78 4.40 1.25
C GLU A 129 16.19 4.66 -0.19
N THR A 130 15.78 5.82 -0.72
CA THR A 130 16.12 6.28 -2.05
C THR A 130 17.37 7.14 -1.96
N PRO A 131 18.61 6.63 -2.14
CA PRO A 131 19.67 7.51 -2.59
C PRO A 131 19.36 7.84 -4.05
N GLN A 132 19.27 9.14 -4.34
CA GLN A 132 19.15 9.63 -5.71
C GLN A 132 20.25 8.98 -6.56
N SER A 133 19.85 8.23 -7.58
CA SER A 133 20.78 7.56 -8.49
C SER A 133 21.43 8.62 -9.40
N PRO A 134 22.75 8.88 -9.31
CA PRO A 134 23.43 9.86 -10.16
C PRO A 134 23.61 9.36 -11.60
N THR A 135 23.23 8.12 -11.88
CA THR A 135 23.43 7.45 -13.18
C THR A 135 22.49 7.92 -14.28
N GLN A 136 21.42 8.65 -13.97
CA GLN A 136 20.46 9.09 -15.00
C GLN A 136 20.93 10.31 -15.79
N GLU A 137 21.94 11.05 -15.29
CA GLU A 137 22.60 12.13 -16.05
C GLU A 137 23.79 11.63 -16.88
N LEU A 138 24.33 10.43 -16.60
CA LEU A 138 25.57 9.96 -17.20
C LEU A 138 25.40 9.28 -18.57
N PHE A 139 24.20 8.79 -18.88
CA PHE A 139 23.93 8.07 -20.13
C PHE A 139 22.72 8.68 -20.85
N GLY A 140 22.98 9.67 -21.71
CA GLY A 140 21.97 10.28 -22.57
C GLY A 140 21.31 9.28 -23.52
N ARG A 141 20.10 9.61 -23.98
CA ARG A 141 19.37 8.82 -24.98
C ARG A 141 20.17 8.72 -26.26
N TYR A 142 20.28 7.51 -26.81
CA TYR A 142 20.88 7.29 -28.12
C TYR A 142 20.05 8.03 -29.20
N HIS A 143 20.67 8.99 -29.89
CA HIS A 143 20.08 9.76 -31.00
C HIS A 143 20.91 9.53 -32.26
N ASP A 144 20.25 9.31 -33.40
CA ASP A 144 20.88 9.05 -34.72
C ASP A 144 21.40 10.32 -35.43
N ASP A 145 21.43 11.47 -34.76
CA ASP A 145 21.97 12.71 -35.31
C ASP A 145 23.44 12.89 -34.87
N PRO A 146 24.42 12.79 -35.78
CA PRO A 146 25.84 12.89 -35.45
C PRO A 146 26.25 14.28 -34.93
N ASN A 147 25.36 15.28 -35.01
CA ASN A 147 25.62 16.65 -34.55
C ASN A 147 24.75 17.07 -33.35
N ALA A 148 23.89 16.20 -32.82
CA ALA A 148 23.09 16.45 -31.61
C ALA A 148 23.75 15.94 -30.32
N SER A 149 24.95 15.37 -30.41
CA SER A 149 25.69 14.74 -29.31
C SER A 149 26.55 15.70 -28.49
N SER A 150 26.53 17.01 -28.77
CA SER A 150 27.35 17.98 -28.03
C SER A 150 26.95 18.11 -26.54
N ASP A 151 25.71 17.78 -26.19
CA ASP A 151 25.22 17.91 -24.80
C ASP A 151 25.37 16.64 -23.95
N SER A 152 25.69 15.46 -24.53
CA SER A 152 25.69 14.19 -23.79
C SER A 152 27.06 13.69 -23.32
N LEU A 153 28.15 14.39 -23.61
CA LEU A 153 29.47 13.97 -23.18
C LEU A 153 30.28 15.18 -22.72
N GLY A 154 30.01 15.63 -21.49
CA GLY A 154 30.86 16.63 -20.81
C GLY A 154 32.35 16.24 -20.78
N TYR A 155 32.68 14.96 -20.95
CA TYR A 155 34.06 14.48 -21.10
C TYR A 155 34.63 14.56 -22.51
N SER A 156 33.79 14.39 -23.55
CA SER A 156 34.24 14.40 -24.96
C SER A 156 34.54 15.82 -25.44
N ASP A 157 33.78 16.80 -24.98
CA ASP A 157 33.94 18.19 -25.41
C ASP A 157 35.22 18.82 -24.83
N ASN A 158 35.58 18.44 -23.59
CA ASN A 158 36.83 18.88 -22.95
C ASN A 158 38.09 18.24 -23.56
N ALA A 159 37.97 17.07 -24.19
CA ALA A 159 39.08 16.40 -24.87
C ALA A 159 39.27 16.87 -26.33
N ALA A 160 38.30 17.61 -26.88
CA ALA A 160 38.33 18.12 -28.25
C ALA A 160 39.38 19.23 -28.38
N GLY A 161 40.58 18.89 -28.85
CA GLY A 161 41.69 19.83 -29.07
C GLY A 161 42.91 19.63 -28.17
N MET A 162 42.88 18.65 -27.25
CA MET A 162 44.03 18.26 -26.44
C MET A 162 45.00 17.37 -27.23
N SER A 163 46.30 17.48 -26.95
CA SER A 163 47.30 16.57 -27.53
C SER A 163 47.18 15.16 -26.93
N ASN A 164 47.65 14.12 -27.62
CA ASN A 164 47.58 12.74 -27.12
C ASN A 164 48.20 12.56 -25.71
N GLN A 165 49.23 13.33 -25.36
CA GLN A 165 49.82 13.32 -24.02
C GLN A 165 48.89 13.96 -22.97
N GLN A 166 48.25 15.08 -23.32
CA GLN A 166 47.28 15.76 -22.44
C GLN A 166 46.02 14.91 -22.24
N ILE A 167 45.56 14.21 -23.27
CA ILE A 167 44.44 13.26 -23.18
C ILE A 167 44.78 12.11 -22.22
N TYR A 168 46.02 11.62 -22.25
CA TYR A 168 46.45 10.56 -21.33
C TYR A 168 46.48 11.05 -19.87
N GLU A 169 47.03 12.23 -19.62
CA GLU A 169 47.05 12.84 -18.28
C GLU A 169 45.63 13.12 -17.77
N TYR A 170 44.76 13.62 -18.64
CA TYR A 170 43.35 13.85 -18.35
C TYR A 170 42.63 12.55 -17.98
N HIS A 171 42.72 11.50 -18.80
CA HIS A 171 42.15 10.19 -18.46
C HIS A 171 42.68 9.61 -17.15
N ASN A 172 43.94 9.84 -16.81
CA ASN A 172 44.50 9.34 -15.56
C ASN A 172 43.90 10.05 -14.34
N GLN A 173 43.64 11.36 -14.44
CA GLN A 173 42.93 12.12 -13.39
C GLN A 173 41.49 11.64 -13.23
N ILE A 174 40.80 11.39 -14.34
CA ILE A 174 39.42 10.90 -14.34
C ILE A 174 39.32 9.52 -13.68
N MET A 175 40.26 8.63 -13.98
CA MET A 175 40.30 7.30 -13.38
C MET A 175 40.54 7.40 -11.86
N GLN A 176 41.40 8.31 -11.41
CA GLN A 176 41.59 8.54 -9.97
C GLN A 176 40.33 9.10 -9.30
N GLU A 177 39.64 10.05 -9.94
CA GLU A 177 38.36 10.57 -9.42
C GLU A 177 37.30 9.47 -9.33
N GLN A 178 37.21 8.61 -10.36
CA GLN A 178 36.27 7.49 -10.38
C GLN A 178 36.57 6.46 -9.29
N ASP A 179 37.84 6.11 -9.05
CA ASP A 179 38.23 5.21 -7.96
C ASP A 179 37.83 5.81 -6.60
N GLU A 180 38.03 7.12 -6.39
CA GLU A 180 37.62 7.79 -5.16
C GLU A 180 36.08 7.80 -4.98
N HIS A 181 35.33 7.92 -6.08
CA HIS A 181 33.87 7.77 -6.07
C HIS A 181 33.43 6.34 -5.73
N LEU A 182 34.13 5.32 -6.25
CA LEU A 182 33.83 3.91 -5.97
C LEU A 182 34.14 3.54 -4.52
N ASP A 183 35.20 4.08 -3.93
CA ASP A 183 35.52 3.87 -2.51
C ASP A 183 34.42 4.44 -1.60
N ARG A 184 33.95 5.66 -1.89
CA ARG A 184 32.82 6.28 -1.15
C ARG A 184 31.52 5.50 -1.33
N LEU A 185 31.28 4.96 -2.52
CA LEU A 185 30.13 4.10 -2.80
C LEU A 185 30.25 2.76 -2.07
N GLY A 186 31.45 2.16 -2.02
CA GLY A 186 31.71 0.94 -1.26
C GLY A 186 31.44 1.12 0.24
N GLU A 187 31.85 2.25 0.80
CA GLU A 187 31.59 2.59 2.20
C GLU A 187 30.09 2.76 2.48
N SER A 188 29.35 3.43 1.58
CA SER A 188 27.90 3.62 1.73
C SER A 188 27.12 2.31 1.58
N ILE A 189 27.49 1.45 0.63
CA ILE A 189 26.93 0.11 0.48
C ILE A 189 27.22 -0.75 1.72
N GLY A 190 28.42 -0.62 2.30
CA GLY A 190 28.80 -1.29 3.54
C GLY A 190 27.86 -0.91 4.71
N ARG A 191 27.65 0.38 4.92
CA ARG A 191 26.70 0.89 5.94
C ARG A 191 25.26 0.46 5.66
N GLN A 192 24.83 0.50 4.40
CA GLN A 192 23.50 0.07 4.00
C GLN A 192 23.27 -1.43 4.29
N ARG A 193 24.28 -2.27 4.05
CA ARG A 193 24.23 -3.70 4.40
C ARG A 193 24.10 -3.90 5.90
N GLU A 194 24.83 -3.13 6.70
CA GLU A 194 24.74 -3.17 8.16
C GLU A 194 23.35 -2.79 8.67
N LEU A 195 22.78 -1.69 8.17
CA LEU A 195 21.40 -1.29 8.45
C LEU A 195 20.39 -2.37 8.04
N SER A 196 20.56 -2.99 6.86
CA SER A 196 19.69 -4.08 6.41
C SER A 196 19.75 -5.30 7.33
N MET A 197 20.90 -5.61 7.92
CA MET A 197 21.03 -6.73 8.87
C MET A 197 20.33 -6.37 10.18
N GLN A 198 20.59 -5.17 10.71
CA GLN A 198 19.97 -4.69 11.94
C GLN A 198 18.44 -4.66 11.86
N ILE A 199 17.89 -4.21 10.73
CA ILE A 199 16.45 -4.17 10.57
C ILE A 199 15.88 -5.58 10.33
N GLY A 200 16.66 -6.50 9.75
CA GLY A 200 16.31 -7.92 9.73
C GLY A 200 16.12 -8.48 11.14
N ASP A 201 17.04 -8.18 12.06
CA ASP A 201 16.98 -8.60 13.45
C ASP A 201 15.81 -7.95 14.21
N GLU A 202 15.56 -6.65 13.99
CA GLU A 202 14.42 -5.94 14.61
C GLU A 202 13.07 -6.45 14.09
N LEU A 203 12.99 -6.86 12.82
CA LEU A 203 11.78 -7.47 12.28
C LEU A 203 11.51 -8.86 12.87
N GLU A 204 12.55 -9.65 13.13
CA GLU A 204 12.41 -10.91 13.88
C GLU A 204 11.92 -10.65 15.31
N SER A 205 12.48 -9.65 16.00
CA SER A 205 11.99 -9.16 17.30
C SER A 205 10.52 -8.74 17.24
N HIS A 206 10.14 -7.94 16.25
CA HIS A 206 8.77 -7.48 16.05
C HIS A 206 7.78 -8.62 15.76
N MET A 207 8.21 -9.68 15.06
CA MET A 207 7.36 -10.87 14.87
C MET A 207 7.06 -11.56 16.20
N ALA A 208 8.04 -11.64 17.11
CA ALA A 208 7.81 -12.18 18.45
C ALA A 208 6.85 -11.30 19.27
N ILE A 209 6.98 -9.97 19.16
CA ILE A 209 6.05 -9.03 19.83
C ILE A 209 4.63 -9.15 19.26
N LEU A 210 4.49 -9.31 17.94
CA LEU A 210 3.17 -9.47 17.30
C LEU A 210 2.44 -10.72 17.76
N ASP A 211 3.15 -11.82 18.02
CA ASP A 211 2.57 -13.06 18.58
C ASP A 211 2.06 -12.84 20.01
N GLU A 212 2.81 -12.12 20.85
CA GLU A 212 2.34 -11.74 22.19
C GLU A 212 1.12 -10.80 22.12
N VAL A 213 1.11 -9.86 21.17
CA VAL A 213 -0.03 -8.95 20.96
C VAL A 213 -1.28 -9.73 20.54
N ASP A 214 -1.17 -10.76 19.70
CA ASP A 214 -2.29 -11.63 19.33
C ASP A 214 -2.83 -12.39 20.55
N HIS A 215 -1.93 -12.95 21.37
CA HIS A 215 -2.30 -13.60 22.62
C HIS A 215 -3.01 -12.67 23.61
N VAL A 216 -2.52 -11.45 23.80
CA VAL A 216 -3.13 -10.43 24.65
C VAL A 216 -4.50 -10.01 24.09
N THR A 217 -4.61 -9.84 22.78
CA THR A 217 -5.86 -9.50 22.09
C THR A 217 -6.91 -10.60 22.28
N SER A 218 -6.53 -11.86 22.13
CA SER A 218 -7.41 -13.02 22.40
C SER A 218 -7.93 -13.04 23.84
N ARG A 219 -7.06 -12.73 24.83
CA ARG A 219 -7.50 -12.58 26.23
C ARG A 219 -8.48 -11.42 26.39
N HIS A 220 -8.23 -10.26 25.78
CA HIS A 220 -9.14 -9.12 25.83
C HIS A 220 -10.50 -9.45 25.22
N GLN A 221 -10.54 -10.13 24.07
CA GLN A 221 -11.77 -10.60 23.44
C GLN A 221 -12.59 -11.47 24.42
N SER A 222 -11.94 -12.44 25.08
CA SER A 222 -12.62 -13.30 26.07
C SER A 222 -13.19 -12.53 27.27
N ARG A 223 -12.56 -11.42 27.68
CA ARG A 223 -13.02 -10.57 28.78
C ARG A 223 -14.18 -9.69 28.32
N VAL A 224 -14.09 -9.14 27.12
CA VAL A 224 -15.17 -8.36 26.48
C VAL A 224 -16.41 -9.23 26.30
N ASP A 225 -16.27 -10.47 25.84
CA ASP A 225 -17.40 -11.38 25.65
C ASP A 225 -18.07 -11.74 26.98
N ARG A 226 -17.28 -11.95 28.04
CA ARG A 226 -17.80 -12.13 29.40
C ARG A 226 -18.54 -10.89 29.90
N ALA A 227 -17.97 -9.71 29.68
CA ALA A 227 -18.59 -8.44 30.06
C ALA A 227 -19.91 -8.22 29.30
N LYS A 228 -19.94 -8.47 27.99
CA LYS A 228 -21.16 -8.44 27.17
C LYS A 228 -22.23 -9.39 27.70
N LYS A 229 -21.84 -10.63 28.05
CA LYS A 229 -22.77 -11.62 28.61
C LYS A 229 -23.32 -11.19 29.97
N ALA A 230 -22.48 -10.59 30.83
CA ALA A 230 -22.92 -10.04 32.10
C ALA A 230 -23.89 -8.86 31.91
N LEU A 231 -23.56 -7.92 31.01
CA LEU A 231 -24.43 -6.81 30.64
C LEU A 231 -25.78 -7.30 30.09
N GLY A 232 -25.78 -8.33 29.24
CA GLY A 232 -27.00 -8.94 28.74
C GLY A 232 -27.87 -9.54 29.84
N LYS A 233 -27.27 -10.19 30.84
CA LYS A 233 -27.99 -10.70 32.02
C LYS A 233 -28.59 -9.56 32.86
N VAL A 234 -27.84 -8.49 33.09
CA VAL A 234 -28.30 -7.32 33.85
C VAL A 234 -29.44 -6.62 33.11
N ALA A 235 -29.31 -6.40 31.81
CA ALA A 235 -30.35 -5.81 30.98
C ALA A 235 -31.65 -6.63 31.01
N LYS A 236 -31.54 -7.96 30.91
CA LYS A 236 -32.70 -8.85 31.02
C LYS A 236 -33.34 -8.79 32.42
N GLY A 237 -32.55 -8.89 33.49
CA GLY A 237 -33.07 -8.82 34.86
C GLY A 237 -33.71 -7.46 35.19
N ALA A 238 -33.15 -6.36 34.67
CA ALA A 238 -33.75 -5.03 34.81
C ALA A 238 -35.13 -4.94 34.13
N SER A 239 -35.30 -5.58 32.96
CA SER A 239 -36.57 -5.60 32.23
C SER A 239 -37.68 -6.36 32.98
N GLU A 240 -37.33 -7.48 33.62
CA GLU A 240 -38.25 -8.30 34.42
C GLU A 240 -38.64 -7.57 35.72
N ASN A 241 -37.67 -6.95 36.39
CA ASN A 241 -37.92 -6.18 37.61
C ASN A 241 -38.74 -4.92 37.35
N LYS A 242 -38.60 -4.27 36.18
CA LYS A 242 -39.42 -3.11 35.80
C LYS A 242 -40.90 -3.48 35.69
N GLN A 243 -41.24 -4.64 35.12
CA GLN A 243 -42.63 -5.11 35.05
C GLN A 243 -43.20 -5.37 36.45
N MET A 244 -42.44 -6.04 37.32
CA MET A 244 -42.86 -6.29 38.70
C MET A 244 -43.02 -4.98 39.51
N ALA A 245 -42.13 -4.02 39.32
CA ALA A 245 -42.23 -2.70 39.95
C ALA A 245 -43.48 -1.92 39.49
N ILE A 246 -43.82 -1.99 38.19
CA ILE A 246 -45.05 -1.37 37.67
C ILE A 246 -46.30 -2.00 38.32
N ILE A 247 -46.35 -3.33 38.41
CA ILE A 247 -47.48 -4.03 39.07
C ILE A 247 -47.60 -3.59 40.54
N PHE A 248 -46.49 -3.52 41.27
CA PHE A 248 -46.49 -3.07 42.67
C PHE A 248 -47.00 -1.64 42.82
N ILE A 249 -46.54 -0.71 41.96
CA ILE A 249 -47.01 0.68 41.97
C ILE A 249 -48.52 0.75 41.70
N LEU A 250 -49.04 -0.02 40.74
CA LEU A 250 -50.48 -0.07 40.46
C LEU A 250 -51.29 -0.55 41.68
N ILE A 251 -50.80 -1.55 42.43
CA ILE A 251 -51.46 -2.02 43.65
C ILE A 251 -51.50 -0.93 44.72
N VAL A 252 -50.39 -0.21 44.93
CA VAL A 252 -50.33 0.90 45.90
C VAL A 252 -51.34 2.00 45.53
N ILE A 253 -51.42 2.36 44.25
CA ILE A 253 -52.41 3.35 43.76
C ILE A 253 -53.84 2.85 44.00
N LEU A 254 -54.13 1.58 43.74
CA LEU A 254 -55.44 0.99 43.97
C LEU A 254 -55.84 1.06 45.45
N VAL A 255 -54.93 0.70 46.36
CA VAL A 255 -55.17 0.77 47.81
C VAL A 255 -55.43 2.20 48.26
N LEU A 256 -54.65 3.17 47.75
CA LEU A 256 -54.87 4.59 48.02
C LEU A 256 -56.24 5.06 47.54
N LEU A 257 -56.66 4.67 46.33
CA LEU A 257 -57.98 5.01 45.81
C LEU A 257 -59.10 4.43 46.68
N ILE A 258 -58.98 3.19 47.14
CA ILE A 258 -59.96 2.58 48.05
C ILE A 258 -60.01 3.32 49.39
N ALA A 259 -58.85 3.68 49.94
CA ALA A 259 -58.76 4.40 51.21
C ALA A 259 -59.34 5.83 51.13
N ILE A 260 -59.27 6.48 49.97
CA ILE A 260 -59.84 7.82 49.74
C ILE A 260 -61.34 7.73 49.41
N LEU A 261 -61.78 6.69 48.71
CA LEU A 261 -63.18 6.51 48.30
C LEU A 261 -64.08 6.00 49.44
N LYS A 262 -63.50 5.36 50.45
CA LYS A 262 -64.19 4.83 51.62
C LYS A 262 -64.20 5.81 52.77
#